data_AF-A0A952LBC8-F1
#
_entry.id   AF-A0A952LBC8-F1
#
_cell.length_a   1.000
_cell.length_b   1.000
_cell.length_c   1.000
_cell.angle_alpha   90.00
_cell.angle_beta   90.00
_cell.angle_gamma   90.00
#
_symmetry.space_group_name_H-M   'P 1'
#
loop_
_entity.id
_entity.type
_entity.pdbx_description
1 polymer ?
#
loop_
_entity_poly.entity_id
_entity_poly.type
_entity_poly.pdbx_seq_one_letter_code
_entity_poly.pdbx_strand_id
1 'polypeptide(L)'
;MDALRWILLVAIGAAAAAALWQSLSAPPARPAAEAEVIAVAPVPSKLPEAASAMVAAPAASPAARRTVAPLPATRPAAPRIGAEGYGPHIDRALTGDDAAAAWEAVRWLRLCASNEARRSSLETARNQGISPEMMTQMMVEADAEARRCQTVTVQHRAMLPELASRAMRAGVPEAVSAYSGAVFAADLTPAQRQQAADAMRRDARSGNAASLLGALTAHESWGLSDAEKLAYLAAYISLPGHPEAKALLDQCGIRFKRPPTPEQQAAASRAGQEIVERMLTNGQPDQHDTREMTCPSIVQY
;
A
#
# COMPACT_ATOMS: atom_id res chain seq x y z
N MET A 1 -39.49 -30.74 21.02
CA MET A 1 -38.23 -30.05 21.37
C MET A 1 -38.09 -28.70 20.64
N ASP A 2 -39.12 -28.23 19.93
CA ASP A 2 -39.00 -27.06 19.05
C ASP A 2 -39.29 -25.72 19.72
N ALA A 3 -40.13 -25.69 20.77
CA ALA A 3 -40.48 -24.44 21.45
C ALA A 3 -39.27 -23.79 22.16
N LEU A 4 -38.37 -24.58 22.74
CA LEU A 4 -37.20 -24.05 23.46
C LEU A 4 -36.17 -23.41 22.53
N ARG A 5 -36.08 -23.89 21.28
CA ARG A 5 -35.12 -23.40 20.28
C ARG A 5 -35.55 -22.05 19.71
N TRP A 6 -36.86 -21.82 19.56
CA TRP A 6 -37.41 -20.53 19.15
C TRP A 6 -37.29 -19.45 20.23
N ILE A 7 -37.51 -19.80 21.50
CA ILE A 7 -37.36 -18.85 22.61
C ILE A 7 -35.92 -18.33 22.72
N LEU A 8 -34.92 -19.20 22.49
CA LEU A 8 -33.51 -18.82 22.55
C LEU A 8 -33.10 -17.88 21.40
N LEU A 9 -33.65 -18.08 20.19
CA LEU A 9 -33.37 -17.21 19.03
C LEU A 9 -33.98 -15.81 19.20
N VAL A 10 -35.17 -15.70 19.78
CA VAL A 10 -35.80 -14.41 20.05
C VAL A 10 -35.06 -13.63 21.13
N ALA A 11 -34.56 -14.32 22.17
CA ALA A 11 -33.79 -13.68 23.24
C ALA A 11 -32.45 -13.11 22.75
N ILE A 12 -31.76 -13.79 21.84
CA ILE A 12 -30.49 -13.30 21.24
C ILE A 12 -30.74 -12.10 20.33
N GLY A 13 -31.85 -12.10 19.57
CA GLY A 13 -32.23 -10.97 18.71
C GLY A 13 -32.51 -9.68 19.50
N ALA A 14 -33.16 -9.78 20.66
CA ALA A 14 -33.48 -8.62 21.49
C ALA A 14 -32.25 -7.95 22.12
N ALA A 15 -31.22 -8.73 22.47
CA ALA A 15 -29.98 -8.19 23.07
C ALA A 15 -29.15 -7.37 22.06
N ALA A 16 -29.12 -7.78 20.78
CA ALA A 16 -28.39 -7.06 19.75
C ALA A 16 -29.03 -5.70 19.40
N ALA A 17 -30.37 -5.60 19.43
CA ALA A 17 -31.09 -4.36 19.15
C ALA A 17 -30.87 -3.29 20.24
N ALA A 18 -30.77 -3.70 21.51
CA ALA A 18 -30.53 -2.77 22.63
C ALA A 18 -29.13 -2.14 22.59
N ALA A 19 -28.11 -2.92 22.22
CA ALA A 19 -26.73 -2.42 22.11
C ALA A 19 -26.56 -1.40 20.98
N LEU A 20 -27.27 -1.60 19.85
CA LEU A 20 -27.23 -0.66 18.72
C LEU A 20 -27.98 0.65 19.04
N TRP A 21 -29.06 0.59 19.82
CA TRP A 21 -29.80 1.79 20.21
C TRP A 21 -29.01 2.67 21.19
N GLN A 22 -28.22 2.06 22.07
CA GLN A 22 -27.38 2.79 23.03
C GLN A 22 -26.17 3.46 22.39
N SER A 23 -25.62 2.93 21.28
CA SER A 23 -24.55 3.61 20.55
C SER A 23 -25.05 4.82 19.74
N LEU A 24 -26.30 4.78 19.28
CA LEU A 24 -26.92 5.86 18.49
C LEU A 24 -27.47 7.01 19.36
N SER A 25 -27.74 6.75 20.64
CA SER A 25 -28.35 7.74 21.55
C SER A 25 -27.33 8.53 22.39
N ALA A 26 -26.02 8.33 22.16
CA ALA A 26 -25.00 9.10 22.85
C ALA A 26 -25.08 10.58 22.43
N PRO A 27 -25.26 11.52 23.37
CA PRO A 27 -25.34 12.94 23.04
C PRO A 27 -24.00 13.42 22.44
N PRO A 28 -24.03 14.30 21.42
CA PRO A 28 -22.81 14.81 20.82
C PRO A 28 -21.98 15.55 21.87
N ALA A 29 -20.68 15.22 21.92
CA ALA A 29 -19.74 15.90 22.79
C ALA A 29 -19.78 17.41 22.55
N ARG A 30 -19.86 18.19 23.63
CA ARG A 30 -19.81 19.66 23.60
C ARG A 30 -18.59 20.13 22.79
N PRO A 31 -18.74 21.07 21.85
CA PRO A 31 -17.60 21.62 21.14
C PRO A 31 -16.66 22.31 22.14
N ALA A 32 -15.37 21.97 22.05
CA ALA A 32 -14.30 22.66 22.75
C ALA A 32 -14.20 24.10 22.25
N ALA A 33 -13.81 24.99 23.16
CA ALA A 33 -13.75 26.44 23.00
C ALA A 33 -13.06 26.90 21.70
N GLU A 34 -13.55 28.04 21.18
CA GLU A 34 -13.03 28.78 20.05
C GLU A 34 -11.50 28.92 20.09
N ALA A 35 -10.84 28.29 19.12
CA ALA A 35 -9.44 28.55 18.83
C ALA A 35 -9.32 29.86 18.07
N GLU A 36 -8.54 30.76 18.65
CA GLU A 36 -8.09 32.04 18.12
C GLU A 36 -7.62 31.94 16.66
N VAL A 37 -8.19 32.80 15.81
CA VAL A 37 -7.90 32.88 14.38
C VAL A 37 -6.51 33.49 14.20
N ILE A 38 -5.50 32.64 14.03
CA ILE A 38 -4.17 33.07 13.56
C ILE A 38 -4.28 33.33 12.05
N ALA A 39 -4.06 34.58 11.66
CA ALA A 39 -4.00 35.01 10.27
C ALA A 39 -2.93 34.22 9.50
N VAL A 40 -3.36 33.44 8.51
CA VAL A 40 -2.48 32.68 7.62
C VAL A 40 -1.90 33.64 6.58
N ALA A 41 -0.59 33.84 6.63
CA ALA A 41 0.16 34.56 5.61
C ALA A 41 0.04 33.84 4.25
N PRO A 42 -0.02 34.57 3.12
CA PRO A 42 -0.12 33.98 1.79
C PRO A 42 1.08 33.07 1.50
N VAL A 43 0.79 31.85 1.07
CA VAL A 43 1.79 30.85 0.67
C VAL A 43 2.45 31.30 -0.64
N PRO A 44 3.78 31.47 -0.70
CA PRO A 44 4.46 31.80 -1.94
C PRO A 44 4.47 30.57 -2.88
N SER A 45 3.83 30.69 -4.04
CA SER A 45 3.75 29.67 -5.10
C SER A 45 5.06 29.47 -5.88
N LYS A 46 6.22 29.66 -5.27
CA LYS A 46 7.52 29.40 -5.89
C LYS A 46 8.28 28.40 -5.05
N LEU A 47 8.48 27.20 -5.61
CA LEU A 47 9.50 26.26 -5.14
C LEU A 47 10.84 27.02 -5.06
N PRO A 48 11.58 26.95 -3.94
CA PRO A 48 12.88 27.58 -3.85
C PRO A 48 13.82 26.93 -4.86
N GLU A 49 14.21 27.73 -5.85
CA GLU A 49 15.34 27.46 -6.72
C GLU A 49 16.57 27.33 -5.83
N ALA A 50 17.20 26.16 -5.86
CA ALA A 50 18.38 25.88 -5.06
C ALA A 50 19.49 26.86 -5.47
N ALA A 51 19.76 27.83 -4.60
CA ALA A 51 20.90 28.72 -4.73
C ALA A 51 22.18 27.88 -4.76
N SER A 52 22.77 27.77 -5.94
CA SER A 52 24.09 27.18 -6.14
C SER A 52 25.11 28.07 -5.42
N ALA A 53 25.55 27.62 -4.24
CA ALA A 53 26.71 28.20 -3.59
C ALA A 53 27.96 27.83 -4.40
N MET A 54 28.51 28.83 -5.10
CA MET A 54 29.85 28.78 -5.69
C MET A 54 30.87 28.62 -4.55
N VAL A 55 31.37 27.40 -4.36
CA VAL A 55 32.56 27.14 -3.55
C VAL A 55 33.77 27.22 -4.47
N ALA A 56 34.71 28.10 -4.12
CA ALA A 56 35.97 28.28 -4.82
C ALA A 56 36.81 27.00 -4.82
N ALA A 57 37.37 26.68 -5.98
CA ALA A 57 38.19 25.50 -6.24
C ALA A 57 39.60 25.62 -5.63
N PRO A 58 40.12 24.58 -4.97
CA PRO A 58 41.55 24.33 -4.89
C PRO A 58 42.02 23.45 -6.06
N ALA A 59 43.31 23.61 -6.34
CA ALA A 59 44.01 23.19 -7.54
C ALA A 59 44.00 21.68 -7.85
N ALA A 60 44.18 21.43 -9.15
CA ALA A 60 44.25 20.16 -9.85
C ALA A 60 45.05 19.06 -9.14
N SER A 61 44.40 17.91 -8.96
CA SER A 61 45.05 16.60 -8.86
C SER A 61 44.84 15.81 -10.16
N PRO A 62 45.79 14.96 -10.59
CA PRO A 62 45.75 14.32 -11.90
C PRO A 62 44.58 13.34 -12.02
N ALA A 63 43.97 13.34 -13.20
CA ALA A 63 42.83 12.53 -13.58
C ALA A 63 43.13 11.02 -13.44
N ALA A 64 42.70 10.43 -12.33
CA ALA A 64 42.45 9.00 -12.26
C ALA A 64 41.21 8.72 -13.12
N ARG A 65 41.43 8.06 -14.26
CA ARG A 65 40.36 7.52 -15.12
C ARG A 65 39.46 6.67 -14.23
N ARG A 66 38.26 7.17 -13.92
CA ARG A 66 37.19 6.37 -13.34
C ARG A 66 36.74 5.39 -14.42
N THR A 67 37.29 4.19 -14.37
CA THR A 67 36.74 3.03 -15.07
C THR A 67 35.28 2.92 -14.65
N VAL A 68 34.37 3.17 -15.59
CA VAL A 68 32.95 2.92 -15.40
C VAL A 68 32.83 1.44 -15.06
N ALA A 69 32.45 1.12 -13.83
CA ALA A 69 32.22 -0.25 -13.42
C ALA A 69 31.16 -0.85 -14.36
N PRO A 70 31.39 -2.05 -14.90
CA PRO A 70 30.41 -2.70 -15.76
C PRO A 70 29.08 -2.83 -15.00
N LEU A 71 27.98 -2.51 -15.69
CA LEU A 71 26.62 -2.71 -15.19
C LEU A 71 26.50 -4.12 -14.60
N PRO A 72 25.90 -4.28 -13.41
CA PRO A 72 25.78 -5.58 -12.77
C PRO A 72 24.99 -6.52 -13.69
N ALA A 73 25.51 -7.74 -13.75
CA ALA A 73 25.03 -8.84 -14.57
C ALA A 73 23.53 -9.09 -14.36
N THR A 74 22.91 -9.59 -15.44
CA THR A 74 21.57 -10.17 -15.53
C THR A 74 21.05 -10.67 -14.19
N ARG A 75 19.97 -10.05 -13.70
CA ARG A 75 19.29 -10.42 -12.46
C ARG A 75 19.03 -11.94 -12.49
N PRO A 76 19.53 -12.73 -11.52
CA PRO A 76 19.21 -14.15 -11.48
C PRO A 76 17.70 -14.31 -11.40
N ALA A 77 17.15 -15.18 -12.25
CA ALA A 77 15.72 -15.48 -12.25
C ALA A 77 15.27 -15.87 -10.83
N ALA A 78 14.09 -15.39 -10.42
CA ALA A 78 13.55 -15.70 -9.11
C ALA A 78 13.58 -17.22 -8.87
N PRO A 79 14.00 -17.69 -7.67
CA PRO A 79 14.08 -19.11 -7.40
C PRO A 79 12.70 -19.75 -7.62
N ARG A 80 12.66 -20.83 -8.42
CA ARG A 80 11.43 -21.63 -8.54
C ARG A 80 11.18 -22.31 -7.20
N ILE A 81 10.13 -21.87 -6.50
CA ILE A 81 9.73 -22.44 -5.21
C ILE A 81 9.13 -23.81 -5.45
N GLY A 82 9.84 -24.85 -5.00
CA GLY A 82 9.44 -26.24 -5.13
C GLY A 82 8.58 -26.71 -3.96
N ALA A 83 8.67 -28.02 -3.66
CA ALA A 83 7.94 -28.65 -2.56
C ALA A 83 8.44 -28.23 -1.18
N GLU A 84 9.59 -27.56 -1.08
CA GLU A 84 10.16 -27.04 0.17
C GLU A 84 9.36 -25.86 0.76
N GLY A 85 8.48 -25.23 -0.03
CA GLY A 85 7.68 -24.07 0.40
C GLY A 85 8.51 -22.81 0.66
N TYR A 86 7.91 -21.79 1.28
CA TYR A 86 8.54 -20.47 1.43
C TYR A 86 9.54 -20.35 2.59
N GLY A 87 9.37 -21.14 3.66
CA GLY A 87 10.15 -21.01 4.91
C GLY A 87 11.66 -20.88 4.68
N PRO A 88 12.33 -21.86 4.04
CA PRO A 88 13.77 -21.82 3.81
C PRO A 88 14.25 -20.62 2.98
N HIS A 89 13.40 -20.08 2.11
CA HIS A 89 13.75 -18.91 1.30
C HIS A 89 13.61 -17.61 2.10
N ILE A 90 12.63 -17.53 3.01
CA ILE A 90 12.49 -16.43 3.97
C ILE A 90 13.71 -16.41 4.91
N ASP A 91 14.13 -17.57 5.43
CA ASP A 91 15.31 -17.68 6.29
C ASP A 91 16.58 -17.17 5.59
N ARG A 92 16.79 -17.57 4.33
CA ARG A 92 17.90 -17.05 3.52
C ARG A 92 17.83 -15.53 3.35
N ALA A 93 16.65 -15.00 3.00
CA ALA A 93 16.45 -13.56 2.83
C ALA A 93 16.70 -12.76 4.13
N LEU A 94 16.36 -13.34 5.29
CA LEU A 94 16.63 -12.74 6.60
C LEU A 94 18.14 -12.63 6.87
N THR A 95 18.87 -13.72 6.63
CA THR A 95 20.32 -13.80 6.91
C THR A 95 21.19 -13.07 5.90
N GLY A 96 20.68 -12.77 4.70
CA GLY A 96 21.41 -12.10 3.63
C GLY A 96 21.18 -10.59 3.58
N ASP A 97 22.06 -9.88 2.87
CA ASP A 97 21.98 -8.42 2.68
C ASP A 97 21.25 -8.00 1.38
N ASP A 98 20.72 -8.95 0.63
CA ASP A 98 20.02 -8.67 -0.63
C ASP A 98 18.61 -8.12 -0.38
N ALA A 99 18.42 -6.84 -0.71
CA ALA A 99 17.14 -6.17 -0.61
C ALA A 99 16.06 -6.76 -1.54
N ALA A 100 16.43 -7.30 -2.70
CA ALA A 100 15.49 -7.95 -3.59
C ALA A 100 14.97 -9.26 -2.99
N ALA A 101 15.86 -10.07 -2.41
CA ALA A 101 15.47 -11.27 -1.65
C ALA A 101 14.59 -10.91 -0.44
N ALA A 102 14.94 -9.85 0.31
CA ALA A 102 14.12 -9.38 1.43
C ALA A 102 12.71 -8.98 0.98
N TRP A 103 12.59 -8.29 -0.16
CA TRP A 103 11.30 -7.92 -0.72
C TRP A 103 10.49 -9.13 -1.17
N GLU A 104 11.11 -10.10 -1.83
CA GLU A 104 10.42 -11.31 -2.26
C GLU A 104 9.89 -12.11 -1.05
N ALA A 105 10.65 -12.19 0.04
CA ALA A 105 10.19 -12.78 1.29
C ALA A 105 8.96 -12.04 1.87
N VAL A 106 8.94 -10.71 1.82
CA VAL A 106 7.76 -9.91 2.24
C VAL A 106 6.54 -10.23 1.37
N ARG A 107 6.72 -10.39 0.05
CA ARG A 107 5.63 -10.78 -0.86
C ARG A 107 5.04 -12.13 -0.48
N TRP A 108 5.88 -13.14 -0.23
CA TRP A 108 5.41 -14.46 0.21
C TRP A 108 4.69 -14.40 1.56
N LEU A 109 5.24 -13.67 2.53
CA LEU A 109 4.60 -13.51 3.84
C LEU A 109 3.20 -12.88 3.72
N ARG A 110 3.05 -11.83 2.91
CA ARG A 110 1.75 -11.18 2.66
C ARG A 110 0.79 -12.09 1.90
N LEU A 111 1.28 -12.81 0.91
CA LEU A 111 0.48 -13.78 0.14
C LEU A 111 -0.04 -14.90 1.05
N CYS A 112 0.82 -15.45 1.92
CA CYS A 112 0.41 -16.46 2.89
C CYS A 112 -0.55 -15.93 3.95
N ALA A 113 -0.45 -14.67 4.34
CA ALA A 113 -1.37 -14.05 5.29
C ALA A 113 -2.78 -13.86 4.72
N SER A 114 -2.92 -13.65 3.41
CA SER A 114 -4.22 -13.42 2.76
C SER A 114 -4.81 -14.65 2.03
N ASN A 115 -4.05 -15.75 1.91
CA ASN A 115 -4.43 -16.88 1.06
C ASN A 115 -5.76 -17.55 1.49
N GLU A 116 -6.01 -17.67 2.80
CA GLU A 116 -7.25 -18.25 3.32
C GLU A 116 -8.47 -17.39 2.94
N ALA A 117 -8.39 -16.08 3.19
CA ALA A 117 -9.44 -15.13 2.79
C ALA A 117 -9.67 -15.16 1.28
N ARG A 118 -8.60 -15.18 0.48
CA ARG A 118 -8.68 -15.31 -0.98
C ARG A 118 -9.42 -16.59 -1.39
N ARG A 119 -9.06 -17.73 -0.81
CA ARG A 119 -9.68 -19.03 -1.11
C ARG A 119 -11.17 -19.05 -0.76
N SER A 120 -11.55 -18.45 0.37
CA SER A 120 -12.95 -18.29 0.79
C SER A 120 -13.75 -17.38 -0.15
N SER A 121 -13.16 -16.27 -0.61
CA SER A 121 -13.81 -15.36 -1.57
C SER A 121 -14.06 -16.04 -2.92
N LEU A 122 -13.10 -16.82 -3.42
CA LEU A 122 -13.25 -17.59 -4.66
C LEU A 122 -14.36 -18.64 -4.54
N GLU A 123 -14.47 -19.30 -3.39
CA GLU A 123 -15.54 -20.25 -3.13
C GLU A 123 -16.91 -19.59 -3.11
N THR A 124 -17.00 -18.43 -2.47
CA THR A 124 -18.23 -17.64 -2.39
C THR A 124 -18.67 -17.22 -3.79
N ALA A 125 -17.75 -16.68 -4.59
CA ALA A 125 -18.02 -16.29 -5.98
C ALA A 125 -18.48 -17.48 -6.84
N ARG A 126 -17.79 -18.63 -6.73
CA ARG A 126 -18.20 -19.88 -7.41
C ARG A 126 -19.61 -20.29 -7.03
N ASN A 127 -19.93 -20.28 -5.73
CA ASN A 127 -21.24 -20.70 -5.22
C ASN A 127 -22.36 -19.72 -5.62
N GLN A 128 -22.03 -18.47 -5.94
CA GLN A 128 -22.94 -17.48 -6.52
C GLN A 128 -23.13 -17.64 -8.04
N GLY A 129 -22.46 -18.62 -8.67
CA GLY A 129 -22.52 -18.85 -10.11
C GLY A 129 -21.61 -17.93 -10.94
N ILE A 130 -20.72 -17.16 -10.31
CA ILE A 130 -19.77 -16.30 -11.01
C ILE A 130 -18.67 -17.18 -11.63
N SER A 131 -18.73 -17.37 -12.95
CA SER A 131 -17.78 -18.17 -13.75
C SER A 131 -17.22 -19.40 -13.01
N PRO A 132 -18.06 -20.42 -12.73
CA PRO A 132 -17.71 -21.49 -11.80
C PRO A 132 -16.43 -22.26 -12.18
N GLU A 133 -16.18 -22.44 -13.48
CA GLU A 133 -14.98 -23.11 -14.00
C GLU A 133 -13.72 -22.27 -13.72
N MET A 134 -13.76 -20.97 -13.98
CA MET A 134 -12.64 -20.06 -13.70
C MET A 134 -12.35 -19.99 -12.21
N MET A 135 -13.38 -19.85 -11.37
CA MET A 135 -13.21 -19.79 -9.91
C MET A 135 -12.64 -21.11 -9.37
N THR A 136 -13.05 -22.25 -9.93
CA THR A 136 -12.49 -23.56 -9.56
C THR A 136 -11.00 -23.64 -9.92
N GLN A 137 -10.59 -23.14 -11.09
CA GLN A 137 -9.17 -23.08 -11.45
C GLN A 137 -8.38 -22.17 -10.51
N MET A 138 -8.90 -20.98 -10.18
CA MET A 138 -8.26 -20.08 -9.22
C MET A 138 -8.16 -20.69 -7.81
N MET A 139 -9.15 -21.49 -7.40
CA MET A 139 -9.10 -22.24 -6.14
C MET A 139 -7.96 -23.26 -6.14
N VAL A 140 -7.74 -23.99 -7.24
CA VAL A 140 -6.60 -24.92 -7.37
C VAL A 140 -5.26 -24.18 -7.23
N GLU A 141 -5.14 -22.99 -7.81
CA GLU A 141 -3.95 -22.14 -7.64
C GLU A 141 -3.79 -21.68 -6.18
N ALA A 142 -4.87 -21.27 -5.52
CA ALA A 142 -4.85 -20.89 -4.11
C ALA A 142 -4.52 -22.06 -3.18
N ASP A 143 -4.94 -23.28 -3.51
CA ASP A 143 -4.60 -24.49 -2.76
C ASP A 143 -3.14 -24.89 -2.98
N ALA A 144 -2.60 -24.70 -4.19
CA ALA A 144 -1.17 -24.87 -4.46
C ALA A 144 -0.31 -23.86 -3.69
N GLU A 145 -0.79 -22.62 -3.61
CA GLU A 145 -0.18 -21.58 -2.78
C GLU A 145 -0.23 -21.92 -1.29
N ALA A 146 -1.39 -22.42 -0.80
CA ALA A 146 -1.55 -22.84 0.59
C ALA A 146 -0.51 -23.89 1.00
N ARG A 147 -0.21 -24.85 0.10
CA ARG A 147 0.83 -25.86 0.33
C ARG A 147 2.22 -25.24 0.51
N ARG A 148 2.59 -24.25 -0.32
CA ARG A 148 3.87 -23.53 -0.16
C ARG A 148 3.93 -22.73 1.14
N CYS A 149 2.80 -22.23 1.62
CA CYS A 149 2.68 -21.50 2.87
C CYS A 149 2.76 -22.37 4.14
N GLN A 150 2.69 -23.71 4.04
CA GLN A 150 2.75 -24.60 5.20
C GLN A 150 4.09 -24.53 5.96
N THR A 151 5.16 -24.11 5.29
CA THR A 151 6.48 -23.92 5.91
C THR A 151 6.68 -22.51 6.48
N VAL A 152 5.67 -21.63 6.39
CA VAL A 152 5.69 -20.29 6.99
C VAL A 152 5.22 -20.35 8.44
N THR A 153 6.16 -20.18 9.37
CA THR A 153 5.89 -20.20 10.81
C THR A 153 5.40 -18.85 11.32
N VAL A 154 4.94 -18.82 12.58
CA VAL A 154 4.62 -17.55 13.28
C VAL A 154 5.86 -16.67 13.40
N GLN A 155 7.05 -17.26 13.61
CA GLN A 155 8.31 -16.53 13.64
C GLN A 155 8.59 -15.86 12.29
N HIS A 156 8.36 -16.55 11.15
CA HIS A 156 8.48 -15.95 9.82
C HIS A 156 7.58 -14.72 9.66
N ARG A 157 6.33 -14.79 10.14
CA ARG A 157 5.39 -13.67 10.08
C ARG A 157 5.85 -12.49 10.93
N ALA A 158 6.41 -12.75 12.11
CA ALA A 158 6.91 -11.69 13.01
C ALA A 158 8.08 -10.90 12.40
N MET A 159 8.78 -11.44 11.40
CA MET A 159 9.92 -10.78 10.72
C MET A 159 9.49 -9.84 9.59
N LEU A 160 8.19 -9.78 9.25
CA LEU A 160 7.69 -8.95 8.16
C LEU A 160 8.10 -7.47 8.30
N PRO A 161 7.95 -6.80 9.47
CA PRO A 161 8.39 -5.41 9.64
C PRO A 161 9.86 -5.18 9.31
N GLU A 162 10.74 -6.10 9.74
CA GLU A 162 12.19 -5.96 9.56
C GLU A 162 12.57 -6.10 8.07
N LEU A 163 12.07 -7.16 7.41
CA LEU A 163 12.32 -7.42 6.00
C LEU A 163 11.77 -6.28 5.12
N ALA A 164 10.56 -5.80 5.40
CA ALA A 164 9.95 -4.70 4.68
C ALA A 164 10.71 -3.39 4.89
N SER A 165 11.17 -3.12 6.11
CA SER A 165 12.00 -1.96 6.41
C SER A 165 13.34 -1.99 5.66
N ARG A 166 13.98 -3.17 5.57
CA ARG A 166 15.22 -3.38 4.81
C ARG A 166 15.02 -3.09 3.32
N ALA A 167 14.00 -3.67 2.70
CA ALA A 167 13.64 -3.43 1.30
C ALA A 167 13.28 -1.96 1.03
N MET A 168 12.51 -1.34 1.93
CA MET A 168 12.13 0.09 1.85
C MET A 168 13.36 1.00 1.88
N ARG A 169 14.30 0.76 2.79
CA ARG A 169 15.55 1.56 2.88
C ARG A 169 16.43 1.42 1.65
N ALA A 170 16.42 0.25 1.02
CA ALA A 170 17.10 0.00 -0.25
C ALA A 170 16.37 0.59 -1.47
N GLY A 171 15.20 1.21 -1.26
CA GLY A 171 14.44 1.86 -2.32
C GLY A 171 13.68 0.88 -3.22
N VAL A 172 13.40 -0.34 -2.75
CA VAL A 172 12.57 -1.28 -3.50
C VAL A 172 11.13 -0.74 -3.56
N PRO A 173 10.54 -0.60 -4.77
CA PRO A 173 9.18 -0.11 -4.91
C PRO A 173 8.16 -0.95 -4.13
N GLU A 174 7.13 -0.28 -3.59
CA GLU A 174 6.03 -0.87 -2.81
C GLU A 174 6.42 -1.42 -1.42
N ALA A 175 7.72 -1.51 -1.11
CA ALA A 175 8.18 -2.01 0.18
C ALA A 175 7.68 -1.16 1.35
N VAL A 176 7.52 0.15 1.14
CA VAL A 176 6.97 1.05 2.14
C VAL A 176 5.51 0.74 2.47
N SER A 177 4.68 0.36 1.50
CA SER A 177 3.29 0.00 1.73
C SER A 177 3.20 -1.26 2.60
N ALA A 178 4.06 -2.24 2.34
CA ALA A 178 4.16 -3.43 3.17
C ALA A 178 4.65 -3.11 4.60
N TYR A 179 5.67 -2.25 4.73
CA TYR A 179 6.18 -1.80 6.02
C TYR A 179 5.07 -1.09 6.83
N SER A 180 4.37 -0.15 6.21
CA SER A 180 3.30 0.61 6.87
C SER A 180 2.07 -0.22 7.25
N GLY A 181 1.85 -1.35 6.57
CA GLY A 181 0.80 -2.30 6.93
C GLY A 181 1.20 -3.23 8.08
N ALA A 182 2.49 -3.29 8.43
CA ALA A 182 3.02 -4.22 9.42
C ALA A 182 3.43 -3.56 10.74
N VAL A 183 3.51 -2.23 10.79
CA VAL A 183 3.83 -1.47 12.00
C VAL A 183 2.83 -0.33 12.21
N PHE A 184 2.58 0.01 13.48
CA PHE A 184 1.80 1.19 13.81
C PHE A 184 2.72 2.41 13.87
N ALA A 185 2.34 3.50 13.20
CA ALA A 185 3.14 4.73 13.19
C ALA A 185 3.34 5.35 14.58
N ALA A 186 2.42 5.07 15.53
CA ALA A 186 2.51 5.52 16.92
C ALA A 186 3.72 4.89 17.66
N ASP A 187 4.13 3.68 17.27
CA ASP A 187 5.24 2.95 17.89
C ASP A 187 6.61 3.37 17.33
N LEU A 188 6.62 4.21 16.30
CA LEU A 188 7.83 4.66 15.61
C LEU A 188 8.37 5.98 16.19
N THR A 189 9.67 6.18 16.08
CA THR A 189 10.28 7.50 16.29
C THR A 189 9.86 8.49 15.19
N PRO A 190 9.93 9.82 15.42
CA PRO A 190 9.68 10.81 14.38
C PRO A 190 10.55 10.61 13.13
N ALA A 191 11.81 10.23 13.30
CA ALA A 191 12.74 9.97 12.20
C ALA A 191 12.31 8.76 11.35
N GLN A 192 11.88 7.66 11.99
CA GLN A 192 11.38 6.48 11.27
C GLN A 192 10.08 6.76 10.52
N ARG A 193 9.16 7.53 11.12
CA ARG A 193 7.94 7.98 10.42
C ARG A 193 8.27 8.82 9.20
N GLN A 194 9.18 9.78 9.35
CA GLN A 194 9.61 10.63 8.23
C GLN A 194 10.26 9.80 7.12
N GLN A 195 11.12 8.83 7.46
CA GLN A 195 11.72 7.92 6.48
C GLN A 195 10.67 7.13 5.69
N ALA A 196 9.65 6.60 6.36
CA ALA A 196 8.55 5.91 5.69
C ALA A 196 7.73 6.88 4.83
N ALA A 197 7.44 8.10 5.31
CA ALA A 197 6.74 9.13 4.53
C ALA A 197 7.47 9.46 3.23
N ASP A 198 8.80 9.63 3.30
CA ASP A 198 9.61 9.95 2.13
C ASP A 198 9.72 8.78 1.15
N ALA A 199 9.73 7.54 1.66
CA ALA A 199 9.61 6.35 0.82
C ALA A 199 8.24 6.26 0.13
N MET A 200 7.12 6.53 0.83
CA MET A 200 5.78 6.58 0.22
C MET A 200 5.72 7.62 -0.90
N ARG A 201 6.27 8.82 -0.66
CA ARG A 201 6.32 9.88 -1.67
C ARG A 201 7.12 9.47 -2.90
N ARG A 202 8.29 8.86 -2.70
CA ARG A 202 9.14 8.34 -3.78
C ARG A 202 8.40 7.29 -4.60
N ASP A 203 7.81 6.30 -3.94
CA ASP A 203 7.14 5.18 -4.58
C ASP A 203 5.88 5.66 -5.33
N ALA A 204 5.06 6.52 -4.72
CA ALA A 204 3.89 7.11 -5.38
C ALA A 204 4.27 7.95 -6.62
N ARG A 205 5.37 8.71 -6.55
CA ARG A 205 5.86 9.52 -7.68
C ARG A 205 6.43 8.67 -8.82
N SER A 206 6.72 7.39 -8.59
CA SER A 206 7.10 6.47 -9.67
C SER A 206 5.91 6.11 -10.60
N GLY A 207 4.67 6.43 -10.20
CA GLY A 207 3.47 6.20 -11.00
C GLY A 207 2.92 4.78 -10.94
N ASN A 208 3.56 3.87 -10.18
CA ASN A 208 3.02 2.52 -9.97
C ASN A 208 1.66 2.58 -9.23
N ALA A 209 0.65 1.91 -9.79
CA ALA A 209 -0.72 1.93 -9.29
C ALA A 209 -0.85 1.48 -7.82
N ALA A 210 -0.14 0.42 -7.43
CA ALA A 210 -0.15 -0.09 -6.05
C ALA A 210 0.53 0.88 -5.07
N SER A 211 1.58 1.58 -5.51
CA SER A 211 2.26 2.61 -4.73
C SER A 211 1.38 3.85 -4.51
N LEU A 212 0.69 4.30 -5.55
CA LEU A 212 -0.30 5.38 -5.47
C LEU A 212 -1.42 5.01 -4.49
N LEU A 213 -2.01 3.81 -4.63
CA LEU A 213 -3.05 3.32 -3.75
C LEU A 213 -2.59 3.18 -2.29
N GLY A 214 -1.36 2.70 -2.08
CA GLY A 214 -0.74 2.62 -0.75
C GLY A 214 -0.60 4.00 -0.10
N ALA A 215 -0.14 5.00 -0.83
CA ALA A 215 -0.03 6.38 -0.33
C ALA A 215 -1.39 7.02 -0.06
N LEU A 216 -2.41 6.70 -0.87
CA LEU A 216 -3.78 7.19 -0.68
C LEU A 216 -4.43 6.68 0.60
N THR A 217 -4.24 5.39 0.87
CA THR A 217 -4.84 4.68 2.00
C THR A 217 -4.00 4.77 3.28
N ALA A 218 -2.79 5.33 3.20
CA ALA A 218 -1.93 5.52 4.36
C ALA A 218 -2.60 6.37 5.44
N HIS A 219 -2.52 5.94 6.69
CA HIS A 219 -3.00 6.70 7.84
C HIS A 219 -2.31 8.08 7.96
N GLU A 220 -3.00 9.10 8.47
CA GLU A 220 -2.46 10.47 8.57
C GLU A 220 -1.19 10.58 9.44
N SER A 221 -1.01 9.65 10.37
CA SER A 221 0.18 9.54 11.21
C SER A 221 1.47 9.27 10.44
N TRP A 222 1.38 8.84 9.19
CA TRP A 222 2.53 8.71 8.29
C TRP A 222 3.01 10.06 7.73
N GLY A 223 2.29 11.16 7.96
CA GLY A 223 2.75 12.50 7.59
C GLY A 223 2.57 12.84 6.11
N LEU A 224 1.66 12.16 5.40
CA LEU A 224 1.19 12.58 4.08
C LEU A 224 0.07 13.61 4.25
N SER A 225 0.21 14.75 3.56
CA SER A 225 -0.79 15.81 3.55
C SER A 225 -2.00 15.45 2.68
N ASP A 226 -3.15 16.10 2.97
CA ASP A 226 -4.35 15.97 2.15
C ASP A 226 -4.11 16.39 0.69
N ALA A 227 -3.26 17.40 0.47
CA ALA A 227 -2.88 17.84 -0.88
C ALA A 227 -2.08 16.79 -1.64
N GLU A 228 -1.13 16.11 -0.98
CA GLU A 228 -0.38 15.00 -1.57
C GLU A 228 -1.30 13.83 -1.91
N LYS A 229 -2.17 13.44 -0.98
CA LYS A 229 -3.16 12.39 -1.24
C LYS A 229 -4.08 12.75 -2.40
N LEU A 230 -4.55 13.98 -2.49
CA LEU A 230 -5.40 14.42 -3.60
C LEU A 230 -4.65 14.35 -4.94
N ALA A 231 -3.36 14.71 -4.99
CA ALA A 231 -2.54 14.58 -6.19
C ALA A 231 -2.31 13.12 -6.59
N TYR A 232 -2.05 12.23 -5.62
CA TYR A 232 -1.92 10.79 -5.88
C TYR A 232 -3.24 10.17 -6.36
N LEU A 233 -4.38 10.68 -5.90
CA LEU A 233 -5.69 10.22 -6.33
C LEU A 233 -5.92 10.60 -7.79
N ALA A 234 -5.63 11.86 -8.14
CA ALA A 234 -5.72 12.33 -9.51
C ALA A 234 -4.81 11.54 -10.47
N ALA A 235 -3.58 11.23 -10.03
CA ALA A 235 -2.67 10.36 -10.78
C ALA A 235 -3.27 8.96 -10.97
N TYR A 236 -3.77 8.35 -9.90
CA TYR A 236 -4.35 6.99 -9.94
C TYR A 236 -5.56 6.91 -10.88
N ILE A 237 -6.48 7.88 -10.82
CA ILE A 237 -7.65 7.96 -11.73
C ILE A 237 -7.22 8.10 -13.19
N SER A 238 -6.07 8.75 -13.43
CA SER A 238 -5.56 9.02 -14.78
C SER A 238 -4.80 7.84 -15.39
N LEU A 239 -4.56 6.75 -14.63
CA LEU A 239 -3.92 5.55 -15.15
C LEU A 239 -4.89 4.74 -16.03
N PRO A 240 -4.44 4.22 -17.19
CA PRO A 240 -5.28 3.36 -18.02
C PRO A 240 -5.62 2.05 -17.28
N GLY A 241 -6.85 1.54 -17.48
CA GLY A 241 -7.30 0.28 -16.88
C GLY A 241 -7.86 0.38 -15.46
N HIS A 242 -8.06 1.58 -14.92
CA HIS A 242 -8.61 1.79 -13.57
C HIS A 242 -9.95 2.55 -13.56
N PRO A 243 -11.02 2.06 -14.25
CA PRO A 243 -12.32 2.73 -14.29
C PRO A 243 -13.01 2.78 -12.91
N GLU A 244 -12.58 1.92 -11.98
CA GLU A 244 -13.15 1.80 -10.63
C GLU A 244 -12.68 2.88 -9.66
N ALA A 245 -11.84 3.83 -10.08
CA ALA A 245 -11.29 4.83 -9.18
C ALA A 245 -12.37 5.70 -8.49
N LYS A 246 -13.56 5.84 -9.11
CA LYS A 246 -14.72 6.46 -8.47
C LYS A 246 -15.29 5.59 -7.34
N ALA A 247 -15.48 4.29 -7.59
CA ALA A 247 -15.91 3.35 -6.55
C ALA A 247 -14.89 3.30 -5.40
N LEU A 248 -13.61 3.49 -5.72
CA LEU A 248 -12.52 3.53 -4.74
C LEU A 248 -12.63 4.75 -3.80
N LEU A 249 -13.06 5.90 -4.30
CA LEU A 249 -13.38 7.06 -3.44
C LEU A 249 -14.55 6.78 -2.50
N ASP A 250 -15.58 6.13 -3.02
CA ASP A 250 -16.80 5.83 -2.27
C ASP A 250 -16.58 4.69 -1.25
N GLN A 251 -15.73 3.72 -1.57
CA GLN A 251 -15.53 2.48 -0.78
C GLN A 251 -14.28 2.49 0.10
N CYS A 252 -13.15 3.06 -0.35
CA CYS A 252 -11.88 2.92 0.37
C CYS A 252 -11.72 3.89 1.55
N GLY A 253 -12.74 4.68 1.87
CA GLY A 253 -12.73 5.53 3.06
C GLY A 253 -11.55 6.49 3.09
N ILE A 254 -11.14 7.02 1.93
CA ILE A 254 -10.11 8.05 1.84
C ILE A 254 -10.66 9.29 2.55
N ARG A 255 -10.20 9.49 3.79
CA ARG A 255 -10.62 10.61 4.63
C ARG A 255 -9.66 11.77 4.46
N PHE A 256 -10.15 12.86 3.88
CA PHE A 256 -9.53 14.17 3.96
C PHE A 256 -10.02 14.86 5.24
N LYS A 257 -9.17 15.68 5.87
CA LYS A 257 -9.57 16.44 7.07
C LYS A 257 -10.68 17.42 6.75
N ARG A 258 -10.68 17.94 5.52
CA ARG A 258 -11.70 18.83 4.97
C ARG A 258 -12.01 18.44 3.53
N PRO A 259 -13.25 18.61 3.06
CA PRO A 259 -13.57 18.45 1.65
C PRO A 259 -12.66 19.34 0.78
N PRO A 260 -12.07 18.82 -0.31
CA PRO A 260 -11.15 19.59 -1.13
C PRO A 260 -11.87 20.70 -1.91
N THR A 261 -11.32 21.91 -1.89
CA THR A 261 -11.86 23.05 -2.66
C THR A 261 -11.65 22.85 -4.17
N PRO A 262 -12.41 23.54 -5.03
CA PRO A 262 -12.19 23.47 -6.48
C PRO A 262 -10.76 23.82 -6.91
N GLU A 263 -10.13 24.79 -6.25
CA GLU A 263 -8.73 25.17 -6.50
C GLU A 263 -7.75 24.04 -6.14
N GLN A 264 -7.99 23.37 -5.00
CA GLN A 264 -7.18 22.22 -4.57
C GLN A 264 -7.34 21.04 -5.53
N GLN A 265 -8.55 20.77 -6.00
CA GLN A 265 -8.82 19.74 -7.01
C GLN A 265 -8.09 20.06 -8.31
N ALA A 266 -8.16 21.30 -8.81
CA ALA A 266 -7.44 21.70 -10.02
C ALA A 266 -5.91 21.59 -9.86
N ALA A 267 -5.37 21.96 -8.71
CA ALA A 267 -3.94 21.81 -8.41
C ALA A 267 -3.52 20.33 -8.35
N ALA A 268 -4.32 19.49 -7.69
CA ALA A 268 -4.09 18.06 -7.62
C ALA A 268 -4.17 17.38 -8.99
N SER A 269 -5.11 17.75 -9.85
CA SER A 269 -5.20 17.25 -11.22
C SER A 269 -3.93 17.53 -12.02
N ARG A 270 -3.37 18.74 -11.94
CA ARG A 270 -2.09 19.08 -12.58
C ARG A 270 -0.94 18.25 -12.02
N ALA A 271 -0.81 18.20 -10.69
CA ALA A 271 0.25 17.42 -10.05
C ALA A 271 0.13 15.91 -10.36
N GLY A 272 -1.10 15.39 -10.48
CA GLY A 272 -1.36 14.01 -10.88
C GLY A 272 -0.95 13.73 -12.32
N GLN A 273 -1.27 14.63 -13.25
CA GLN A 273 -0.82 14.56 -14.65
C GLN A 273 0.71 14.52 -14.76
N GLU A 274 1.42 15.37 -14.01
CA GLU A 274 2.90 15.37 -13.98
C GLU A 274 3.50 14.05 -13.47
N ILE A 275 2.78 13.31 -12.59
CA ILE A 275 3.22 11.98 -12.16
C ILE A 275 3.05 10.97 -13.31
N VAL A 276 1.90 10.98 -13.99
CA VAL A 276 1.60 10.07 -15.10
C VAL A 276 2.51 10.34 -16.30
N GLU A 277 2.74 11.60 -16.66
CA GLU A 277 3.65 11.97 -17.75
C GLU A 277 5.10 11.50 -17.48
N ARG A 278 5.58 11.65 -16.25
CA ARG A 278 6.89 11.10 -15.85
C ARG A 278 6.96 9.58 -15.93
N MET A 279 5.88 8.89 -15.57
CA MET A 279 5.80 7.44 -15.70
C MET A 279 5.88 7.01 -17.17
N LEU A 280 5.16 7.69 -18.06
CA LEU A 280 5.15 7.40 -19.50
C LEU A 280 6.51 7.70 -20.15
N THR A 281 7.17 8.79 -19.75
CA THR A 281 8.47 9.21 -20.31
C THR A 281 9.65 8.39 -19.83
N ASN A 282 9.63 7.89 -18.59
CA ASN A 282 10.71 7.06 -18.07
C ASN A 282 10.72 5.63 -18.64
N GLY A 283 9.75 5.30 -19.50
CA GLY A 283 9.44 3.95 -19.91
C GLY A 283 8.87 3.19 -18.72
N GLN A 284 7.70 2.56 -18.89
CA GLN A 284 7.31 1.57 -17.90
C GLN A 284 8.46 0.55 -17.82
N PRO A 285 9.11 0.32 -16.67
CA PRO A 285 9.88 -0.89 -16.52
C PRO A 285 8.89 -2.00 -16.85
N ASP A 286 9.23 -2.83 -17.84
CA ASP A 286 8.39 -3.89 -18.39
C ASP A 286 7.47 -4.44 -17.30
N GLN A 287 6.16 -4.42 -17.55
CA GLN A 287 5.15 -5.06 -16.70
C GLN A 287 5.50 -6.55 -16.58
N HIS A 288 6.43 -6.87 -15.69
CA HIS A 288 6.75 -8.22 -15.32
C HIS A 288 5.57 -8.70 -14.48
N ASP A 289 4.63 -9.34 -15.16
CA ASP A 289 3.70 -10.31 -14.59
C ASP A 289 2.97 -9.80 -13.34
N THR A 290 2.30 -8.65 -13.46
CA THR A 290 1.14 -8.36 -12.61
C THR A 290 0.03 -9.34 -13.00
N ARG A 291 0.14 -10.59 -12.54
CA ARG A 291 -1.03 -11.43 -12.27
C ARG A 291 -1.95 -10.57 -11.40
N GLU A 292 -2.99 -10.07 -12.03
CA GLU A 292 -3.95 -9.11 -11.50
C GLU A 292 -4.35 -9.46 -10.06
N MET A 293 -3.92 -8.64 -9.10
CA MET A 293 -4.68 -8.46 -7.86
C MET A 293 -5.84 -7.50 -8.19
N THR A 294 -6.82 -8.00 -8.94
CA THR A 294 -8.13 -7.37 -9.05
C THR A 294 -8.79 -7.45 -7.67
N CYS A 295 -9.16 -6.31 -7.10
CA CYS A 295 -10.29 -6.28 -6.17
C CYS A 295 -11.46 -6.93 -6.92
N PRO A 296 -12.16 -7.94 -6.37
CA PRO A 296 -13.28 -8.53 -7.06
C PRO A 296 -14.32 -7.44 -7.29
N SER A 297 -14.50 -7.04 -8.55
CA SER A 297 -15.54 -6.12 -8.99
C SER A 297 -16.89 -6.70 -8.57
N ILE A 298 -17.54 -6.06 -7.61
CA ILE A 298 -18.97 -6.26 -7.37
C ILE A 298 -19.68 -5.61 -8.55
N VAL A 299 -20.05 -6.42 -9.53
CA VAL A 299 -21.00 -6.03 -10.58
C VAL A 299 -22.33 -5.77 -9.89
N GLN A 300 -22.67 -4.48 -9.72
CA GLN A 300 -24.00 -4.07 -9.29
C GLN A 300 -24.95 -4.21 -10.50
N TYR A 301 -25.92 -5.11 -10.37
CA TYR A 301 -27.18 -5.07 -11.10
C TYR A 301 -28.19 -4.24 -10.31
#